data_AF-A0A9W4A291-F1
#
_entry.id   AF-A0A9W4A291-F1
#
_cell.length_a   1.000
_cell.length_b   1.000
_cell.length_c   1.000
_cell.angle_alpha   90.00
_cell.angle_beta   90.00
_cell.angle_gamma   90.00
#
_symmetry.space_group_name_H-M   'P 1'
#
loop_
_entity.id
_entity.type
_entity.pdbx_description
1 polymer ?
#
loop_
_entity_poly.entity_id
_entity_poly.type
_entity_poly.pdbx_seq_one_letter_code
_entity_poly.pdbx_strand_id
1 'polypeptide(L)' 'MKEKRKILNIETINEMKNNKYMSPGRKERYITDYNATKDELEKIMIYAKFMLEAEERENEIKDDNSNLDI' A
#
# COMPACT_ATOMS: atom_id res chain seq x y z
N MET A 1 1.48 -22.53 -11.37
CA MET A 1 1.41 -21.10 -11.78
C MET A 1 0.25 -20.37 -11.12
N LYS A 2 -1.02 -20.77 -11.33
CA LYS A 2 -2.21 -20.05 -10.82
C LYS A 2 -2.29 -19.93 -9.29
N GLU A 3 -1.90 -20.96 -8.54
CA GLU A 3 -1.90 -20.92 -7.07
C GLU A 3 -0.87 -19.96 -6.49
N LYS A 4 0.36 -19.95 -7.04
CA LYS A 4 1.41 -18.99 -6.65
C LYS A 4 0.95 -17.55 -6.83
N ARG A 5 0.24 -17.25 -7.92
CA ARG A 5 -0.34 -15.92 -8.16
C ARG A 5 -1.45 -15.58 -7.16
N LYS A 6 -2.30 -16.54 -6.79
CA LYS A 6 -3.32 -16.32 -5.74
C LYS A 6 -2.69 -16.01 -4.39
N ILE A 7 -1.64 -16.73 -4.01
CA ILE A 7 -0.90 -16.50 -2.76
C ILE A 7 -0.29 -15.10 -2.76
N LEU A 8 0.41 -14.73 -3.85
CA LEU A 8 0.99 -13.39 -4.00
C LEU A 8 -0.06 -12.28 -3.84
N ASN A 9 -1.22 -12.41 -4.50
CA ASN A 9 -2.29 -11.43 -4.39
C ASN A 9 -2.83 -11.31 -2.94
N ILE A 10 -2.88 -12.42 -2.19
CA ILE A 10 -3.32 -12.41 -0.78
C ILE A 10 -2.27 -11.69 0.09
N GLU A 11 -0.99 -11.97 -0.11
CA GLU A 11 0.12 -11.32 0.60
C GLU A 11 0.10 -9.82 0.35
N THR A 12 0.01 -9.39 -0.91
CA THR A 12 -0.08 -7.97 -1.30
C THR A 12 -1.25 -7.26 -0.61
N ILE A 13 -2.46 -7.85 -0.64
CA ILE A 13 -3.64 -7.25 0.01
C ILE A 13 -3.46 -7.17 1.53
N ASN A 14 -2.85 -8.17 2.15
CA ASN A 14 -2.60 -8.18 3.59
C ASN A 14 -1.60 -7.10 4.00
N GLU A 15 -0.53 -6.91 3.24
CA GLU A 15 0.41 -5.80 3.45
C GLU A 15 -0.29 -4.44 3.36
N MET A 16 -1.14 -4.27 2.34
CA MET A 16 -1.90 -3.03 2.18
C MET A 16 -2.84 -2.77 3.36
N LYS A 17 -3.55 -3.79 3.85
CA LYS A 17 -4.45 -3.69 5.02
C LYS A 17 -3.70 -3.33 6.30
N ASN A 18 -2.55 -3.97 6.51
CA ASN A 18 -1.76 -3.88 7.74
C ASN A 18 -0.82 -2.67 7.76
N ASN A 19 -0.69 -1.93 6.67
CA ASN A 19 0.09 -0.70 6.65
C ASN A 19 -0.45 0.31 7.69
N LYS A 20 0.47 0.82 8.51
CA LYS A 20 0.18 1.73 9.64
C LYS A 20 0.23 3.21 9.28
N TYR A 21 0.85 3.56 8.16
CA TYR A 21 1.05 4.96 7.73
C TYR A 21 -0.11 5.47 6.85
N MET A 22 -0.82 4.54 6.20
CA MET A 22 -1.97 4.84 5.36
C MET A 22 -3.28 4.86 6.15
N SER A 23 -4.11 5.88 5.89
CA SER A 23 -5.42 5.98 6.52
C SER A 23 -6.39 4.88 6.01
N PRO A 24 -7.37 4.46 6.83
CA PRO A 24 -8.30 3.38 6.45
C PRO A 24 -8.97 3.57 5.09
N GLY A 25 -9.58 4.74 4.83
CA GLY A 25 -10.25 5.00 3.55
C GLY A 25 -9.29 5.01 2.35
N ARG A 26 -8.01 5.36 2.56
CA ARG A 26 -7.01 5.34 1.50
C ARG A 26 -6.54 3.92 1.20
N LYS A 27 -6.38 3.09 2.23
CA LYS A 27 -6.15 1.64 2.09
C LYS A 27 -7.28 0.97 1.32
N GLU A 28 -8.52 1.25 1.68
CA GLU A 28 -9.71 0.69 1.01
C GLU A 28 -9.77 1.05 -0.47
N ARG A 29 -9.41 2.29 -0.83
CA ARG A 29 -9.36 2.73 -2.23
C ARG A 29 -8.34 1.93 -3.04
N TYR A 30 -7.09 1.85 -2.56
CA TYR A 30 -6.06 1.09 -3.26
C TYR A 30 -6.38 -0.41 -3.37
N ILE A 31 -6.96 -1.01 -2.33
CA ILE A 31 -7.38 -2.43 -2.36
C ILE A 31 -8.53 -2.63 -3.37
N THR A 32 -9.48 -1.69 -3.43
CA THR A 32 -10.58 -1.72 -4.41
C THR A 32 -10.03 -1.64 -5.82
N ASP A 33 -9.15 -0.68 -6.10
CA ASP A 33 -8.51 -0.50 -7.41
C ASP A 33 -7.73 -1.77 -7.80
N TYR A 34 -6.91 -2.31 -6.89
CA TYR A 34 -6.13 -3.53 -7.12
C TYR A 34 -7.01 -4.75 -7.45
N ASN A 35 -8.14 -4.92 -6.75
CA ASN A 35 -9.05 -6.04 -6.98
C ASN A 35 -9.88 -5.89 -8.26
N ALA A 36 -10.18 -4.66 -8.68
CA ALA A 36 -10.91 -4.36 -9.91
C ALA A 36 -10.05 -4.61 -11.17
N THR A 37 -8.73 -4.43 -11.05
CA THR A 37 -7.79 -4.62 -12.15
C THR A 37 -7.60 -6.10 -12.51
N LYS A 38 -7.61 -6.41 -13.81
CA LYS A 38 -7.29 -7.75 -14.35
C LYS A 38 -5.87 -7.87 -14.90
N ASP A 39 -5.28 -6.75 -15.29
CA ASP A 39 -3.93 -6.68 -15.81
C ASP A 39 -2.89 -6.73 -14.67
N GLU A 40 -1.89 -7.59 -14.83
CA GLU A 40 -0.93 -7.84 -13.74
C GLU A 40 0.10 -6.71 -13.62
N LEU A 41 0.43 -6.04 -14.73
CA LEU A 41 1.34 -4.89 -14.70
C LEU A 41 0.66 -3.72 -13.99
N GLU A 42 -0.62 -3.47 -14.29
CA GLU A 42 -1.40 -2.43 -13.62
C GLU A 42 -1.58 -2.73 -12.12
N LYS A 43 -1.77 -4.00 -11.72
CA LYS A 43 -1.74 -4.40 -10.30
C LYS A 43 -0.42 -4.06 -9.60
N ILE A 44 0.71 -4.35 -10.27
CA ILE A 44 2.03 -4.01 -9.75
C ILE A 44 2.16 -2.49 -9.61
N MET A 45 1.68 -1.71 -10.58
CA MET A 45 1.71 -0.25 -10.51
C MET A 45 0.84 0.30 -9.37
N ILE A 46 -0.35 -0.26 -9.14
CA ILE A 46 -1.23 0.13 -8.03
C ILE A 46 -0.54 -0.10 -6.69
N TYR A 47 0.06 -1.28 -6.51
CA TYR A 47 0.80 -1.61 -5.29
C TYR A 47 2.05 -0.74 -5.11
N ALA A 48 2.80 -0.46 -6.17
CA ALA A 48 3.96 0.43 -6.11
C ALA A 48 3.58 1.86 -5.69
N LYS A 49 2.48 2.40 -6.22
CA LYS A 49 1.95 3.71 -5.81
C LYS A 49 1.54 3.72 -4.34
N PHE A 50 0.90 2.66 -3.87
CA PHE A 50 0.54 2.52 -2.46
C PHE A 50 1.78 2.54 -1.55
N MET A 51 2.84 1.82 -1.92
CA MET A 51 4.07 1.76 -1.13
C MET A 51 4.81 3.09 -1.11
N LEU A 52 4.91 3.77 -2.26
CA LEU A 52 5.52 5.10 -2.35
C LEU A 52 4.79 6.11 -1.46
N GLU A 53 3.46 6.14 -1.52
CA GLU A 53 2.68 7.05 -0.70
C GLU A 53 2.81 6.71 0.80
N ALA A 54 2.85 5.43 1.16
CA ALA A 54 3.05 5.03 2.55
C ALA A 54 4.43 5.46 3.09
N GLU A 55 5.47 5.42 2.26
CA GLU A 55 6.82 5.89 2.58
C GLU A 55 6.87 7.42 2.75
N GLU A 56 6.22 8.17 1.86
CA GLU A 56 6.08 9.62 1.99
C GLU A 56 5.41 10.00 3.32
N ARG A 57 4.33 9.29 3.68
CA ARG A 57 3.61 9.48 4.96
C ARG A 57 4.44 9.10 6.17
N GLU A 58 5.26 8.06 6.08
CA GLU A 58 6.19 7.69 7.14
C GLU A 58 7.23 8.79 7.38
N ASN A 59 7.75 9.40 6.30
CA ASN A 59 8.74 10.47 6.38
C ASN A 59 8.12 11.76 6.94
N GLU A 60 6.91 12.13 6.52
CA GLU A 60 6.16 13.27 7.11
C GLU A 60 6.04 13.13 8.64
N ILE A 61 5.66 11.94 9.14
CA ILE A 61 5.51 11.69 10.57
C ILE A 61 6.86 11.75 11.31
N LYS A 62 7.94 11.27 10.69
CA LYS A 62 9.28 11.31 11.29
C LYS A 62 9.82 12.74 11.35
N ASP A 63 9.64 13.51 10.28
CA ASP A 63 10.09 14.90 10.19
C ASP A 63 9.32 15.78 11.20
N ASP A 64 8.00 15.59 11.32
CA ASP A 64 7.18 16.29 12.32
C ASP A 64 7.61 15.97 13.76
N ASN A 65 7.91 14.70 14.06
CA ASN A 65 8.41 14.31 15.38
C ASN A 65 9.83 14.82 15.66
N SER A 66 10.67 14.99 14.63
CA SER A 66 12.02 15.54 14.79
C SER A 66 12.04 17.04 15.12
N ASN A 67 11.01 17.77 14.71
CA ASN A 67 10.86 19.21 14.94
C ASN A 67 10.24 19.58 16.30
N LEU A 68 9.78 18.60 17.08
CA LEU A 68 9.20 18.82 18.42
C LEU A 68 10.23 18.77 19.56
N ASP A 69 11.49 18.40 19.27
CA ASP A 69 12.59 18.30 20.24
C ASP A 69 13.50 19.55 20.29
N ILE A 70 13.01 20.74 19.90
CA ILE A 70 13.74 22.04 19.98
C ILE A 70 13.09 22.98 20.99
#